data_AF-A0A4Y3KHH4-F1
#
_entry.id   AF-A0A4Y3KHH4-F1
#
_cell.length_a   1.000
_cell.length_b   1.000
_cell.length_c   1.000
_cell.angle_alpha   90.00
_cell.angle_beta   90.00
_cell.angle_gamma   90.00
#
_symmetry.space_group_name_H-M   'P 1'
#
loop_
_entity.id
_entity.type
_entity.pdbx_description
1 polymer ?
#
loop_
_entity_poly.entity_id
_entity_poly.type
_entity_poly.pdbx_seq_one_letter_code
_entity_poly.pdbx_strand_id
1 'polypeptide(L)'
;MTHARTYARTAGALYLSTHVTSVLAVVAYDSGALRLGVLLEVLLALGCLGTGVLLLVLLRPYGEARAVTFALLRTLEAAVIAAGTLPMLALAWRDAGTGPMAAALTDLHTAAFLVGQGLVIAVNTVVLGWLLLDARVVPRALGMLGVGGGVLVLVGNLAQLFDVIPLGGTVAGLCAVPVFAFEIWWAVLLLTRGLRAPAAPDVPADVPDRVAAR
;
A
#
# COMPACT_ATOMS: atom_id res chain seq x y z
N MET A 1 18.27 18.79 -0.44
CA MET A 1 18.52 17.39 -0.04
C MET A 1 17.81 17.00 1.28
N THR A 2 17.66 17.89 2.26
CA THR A 2 17.00 17.63 3.56
C THR A 2 15.51 17.27 3.45
N HIS A 3 14.73 18.02 2.65
CA HIS A 3 13.28 17.77 2.50
C HIS A 3 12.94 16.41 1.87
N ALA A 4 13.67 15.99 0.83
CA ALA A 4 13.44 14.69 0.18
C ALA A 4 13.69 13.51 1.13
N ARG A 5 14.70 13.61 2.00
CA ARG A 5 15.00 12.59 3.00
C ARG A 5 13.95 12.55 4.11
N THR A 6 13.44 13.71 4.53
CA THR A 6 12.31 13.80 5.46
C THR A 6 11.06 13.18 4.85
N TYR A 7 10.69 13.53 3.61
CA TYR A 7 9.53 12.95 2.93
C TYR A 7 9.66 11.44 2.76
N ALA A 8 10.83 10.93 2.38
CA ALA A 8 11.05 9.48 2.29
C ALA A 8 10.85 8.79 3.64
N ARG A 9 11.42 9.35 4.73
CA ARG A 9 11.23 8.80 6.07
C ARG A 9 9.78 8.84 6.54
N THR A 10 9.09 9.96 6.33
CA THR A 10 7.67 10.08 6.67
C THR A 10 6.82 9.12 5.86
N ALA A 11 7.09 8.97 4.55
CA ALA A 11 6.42 7.99 3.71
C ALA A 11 6.64 6.56 4.22
N GLY A 12 7.88 6.20 4.56
CA GLY A 12 8.21 4.90 5.14
C GLY A 12 7.54 4.66 6.49
N ALA A 13 7.47 5.67 7.36
CA ALA A 13 6.79 5.58 8.65
C ALA A 13 5.28 5.36 8.49
N LEU A 14 4.63 6.10 7.59
CA LEU A 14 3.20 5.93 7.30
C LEU A 14 2.91 4.57 6.64
N TYR A 15 3.81 4.09 5.78
CA TYR A 15 3.68 2.77 5.16
C TYR A 15 3.81 1.65 6.19
N LEU A 16 4.72 1.79 7.16
CA LEU A 16 4.82 0.83 8.26
C LEU A 16 3.62 0.93 9.20
N SER A 17 3.11 2.14 9.46
CA SER A 17 1.94 2.32 10.33
C SER A 17 0.69 1.68 9.73
N THR A 18 0.52 1.67 8.40
CA THR A 18 -0.62 0.97 7.77
C THR A 18 -0.56 -0.53 8.03
N HIS A 19 0.61 -1.13 8.09
CA HIS A 19 0.77 -2.56 8.43
C HIS A 19 0.43 -2.84 9.89
N VAL A 20 0.96 -2.01 10.79
CA VAL A 20 0.72 -2.16 12.22
C VAL A 20 -0.76 -1.99 12.53
N THR A 21 -1.38 -0.94 11.99
CA THR A 21 -2.81 -0.66 12.20
C THR A 21 -3.71 -1.72 11.58
N SER A 22 -3.42 -2.23 10.37
CA SER A 22 -4.23 -3.28 9.76
C SER A 22 -4.18 -4.60 10.53
N VAL A 23 -2.99 -5.04 10.94
CA VAL A 23 -2.84 -6.28 11.73
C VAL A 23 -3.50 -6.15 13.09
N LEU A 24 -3.28 -5.03 13.79
CA LEU A 24 -3.90 -4.80 15.09
C LEU A 24 -5.43 -4.67 14.99
N ALA A 25 -5.97 -4.14 13.88
CA ALA A 25 -7.41 -4.03 13.68
C ALA A 25 -8.06 -5.41 13.62
N VAL A 26 -7.47 -6.36 12.88
CA VAL A 26 -7.93 -7.75 12.82
C VAL A 26 -7.94 -8.38 14.22
N VAL A 27 -6.85 -8.23 14.97
CA VAL A 27 -6.75 -8.75 16.35
C VAL A 27 -7.77 -8.10 17.29
N ALA A 28 -8.02 -6.80 17.14
CA ALA A 28 -9.01 -6.08 17.93
C ALA A 28 -10.44 -6.57 17.62
N TYR A 29 -10.77 -6.81 16.35
CA TYR A 29 -12.10 -7.33 15.99
C TYR A 29 -12.30 -8.78 16.47
N ASP A 30 -11.30 -9.65 16.32
CA ASP A 30 -11.36 -11.05 16.76
C ASP A 30 -11.53 -11.17 18.29
N SER A 31 -10.93 -10.24 19.05
CA SER A 31 -11.11 -10.16 20.51
C SER A 31 -12.41 -9.46 20.95
N GLY A 32 -13.27 -9.02 20.03
CA GLY A 32 -14.50 -8.29 20.33
C GLY A 32 -14.30 -6.82 20.71
N ALA A 33 -13.08 -6.29 20.64
CA ALA A 33 -12.75 -4.90 20.92
C ALA A 33 -13.13 -3.95 19.76
N LEU A 34 -14.43 -3.91 19.41
CA LEU A 34 -14.95 -3.23 18.22
C LEU A 34 -14.50 -1.76 18.10
N ARG A 35 -14.54 -1.01 19.21
CA ARG A 35 -14.15 0.42 19.23
C ARG A 35 -12.66 0.62 18.91
N LEU A 36 -11.81 -0.30 19.38
CA LEU A 36 -10.38 -0.27 19.09
C LEU A 36 -10.12 -0.65 17.63
N GLY A 37 -10.81 -1.68 17.11
CA GLY A 37 -10.76 -2.04 15.69
C GLY A 37 -11.11 -0.86 14.78
N VAL A 38 -12.23 -0.18 15.06
CA VAL A 38 -12.65 1.01 14.30
C VAL A 38 -11.60 2.12 14.34
N LEU A 39 -11.05 2.42 15.52
CA LEU A 39 -9.99 3.43 15.65
C LEU A 39 -8.77 3.07 14.79
N LEU A 40 -8.34 1.81 14.83
CA LEU A 40 -7.20 1.33 14.07
C LEU A 40 -7.44 1.40 12.56
N GLU A 41 -8.63 1.08 12.08
CA GLU A 41 -8.97 1.21 10.66
C GLU A 41 -9.08 2.66 10.19
N VAL A 42 -9.53 3.58 11.04
CA VAL A 42 -9.48 5.03 10.73
C VAL A 42 -8.03 5.50 10.60
N LEU A 43 -7.15 5.08 11.52
CA LEU A 43 -5.71 5.39 11.43
C LEU A 43 -5.06 4.75 10.19
N LEU A 44 -5.46 3.53 9.84
CA LEU A 44 -5.07 2.85 8.62
C LEU A 44 -5.46 3.67 7.39
N ALA A 45 -6.73 4.08 7.28
CA ALA A 45 -7.22 4.88 6.15
C ALA A 45 -6.46 6.22 6.00
N LEU A 46 -6.17 6.90 7.11
CA LEU A 46 -5.34 8.12 7.11
C LEU A 46 -3.90 7.85 6.67
N GLY A 47 -3.32 6.73 7.12
CA GLY A 47 -2.02 6.26 6.64
C GLY A 47 -2.04 5.97 5.13
N CYS A 48 -3.13 5.40 4.63
CA CYS A 48 -3.34 5.15 3.20
C CYS A 48 -3.36 6.44 2.39
N LEU A 49 -4.15 7.42 2.81
CA LEU A 49 -4.19 8.74 2.19
C LEU A 49 -2.81 9.42 2.21
N GLY A 50 -2.17 9.45 3.38
CA GLY A 50 -0.88 10.13 3.56
C GLY A 50 0.26 9.50 2.75
N THR A 51 0.30 8.16 2.66
CA THR A 51 1.26 7.46 1.79
C THR A 51 1.02 7.75 0.32
N GLY A 52 -0.24 7.80 -0.14
CA GLY A 52 -0.58 8.19 -1.51
C GLY A 52 -0.03 9.57 -1.88
N VAL A 53 -0.27 10.57 -1.01
CA VAL A 53 0.21 11.94 -1.21
C VAL A 53 1.74 12.03 -1.21
N LEU A 54 2.42 11.43 -0.21
CA LEU A 54 3.87 11.54 -0.10
C LEU A 54 4.60 10.78 -1.22
N LEU A 55 4.11 9.61 -1.61
CA LEU A 55 4.71 8.85 -2.71
C LEU A 55 4.43 9.48 -4.07
N LEU A 56 3.31 10.19 -4.26
CA LEU A 56 3.13 11.04 -5.43
C LEU A 56 4.25 12.07 -5.53
N VAL A 57 4.49 12.83 -4.46
CA VAL A 57 5.54 13.87 -4.44
C VAL A 57 6.93 13.28 -4.70
N LEU A 58 7.24 12.13 -4.10
CA LEU A 58 8.55 11.49 -4.22
C LEU A 58 8.79 10.81 -5.57
N LEU A 59 7.77 10.18 -6.15
CA LEU A 59 7.92 9.32 -7.32
C LEU A 59 7.50 9.98 -8.64
N ARG A 60 6.78 11.11 -8.61
CA ARG A 60 6.37 11.86 -9.81
C ARG A 60 7.52 12.13 -10.80
N PRO A 61 8.75 12.52 -10.37
CA PRO A 61 9.85 12.74 -11.31
C PRO A 61 10.29 11.50 -12.11
N TYR A 62 9.95 10.29 -11.65
CA TYR A 62 10.35 9.03 -12.28
C TYR A 62 9.26 8.39 -13.13
N GLY A 63 8.05 8.96 -13.13
CA GLY A 63 6.91 8.42 -13.87
C GLY A 63 5.59 8.98 -13.37
N GLU A 64 5.23 10.16 -13.86
CA GLU A 64 4.06 10.91 -13.41
C GLU A 64 2.76 10.11 -13.48
N ALA A 65 2.47 9.48 -14.63
CA ALA A 65 1.23 8.73 -14.81
C ALA A 65 1.05 7.66 -13.72
N ARG A 66 2.06 6.81 -13.49
CA ARG A 66 1.99 5.75 -12.46
C ARG A 66 2.00 6.29 -11.04
N ALA A 67 2.74 7.38 -10.77
CA ALA A 67 2.74 8.01 -9.45
C ALA A 67 1.35 8.57 -9.11
N VAL A 68 0.68 9.20 -10.07
CA VAL A 68 -0.71 9.68 -9.93
C VAL A 68 -1.67 8.49 -9.78
N THR A 69 -1.54 7.45 -10.62
CA THR A 69 -2.36 6.24 -10.50
C THR A 69 -2.26 5.61 -9.11
N PHE A 70 -1.04 5.45 -8.59
CA PHE A 70 -0.80 4.93 -7.24
C PHE A 70 -1.49 5.79 -6.17
N ALA A 71 -1.35 7.12 -6.25
CA ALA A 71 -1.95 8.02 -5.26
C ALA A 71 -3.49 7.97 -5.28
N LEU A 72 -4.09 7.88 -6.48
CA LEU A 72 -5.54 7.72 -6.64
C LEU A 72 -6.02 6.36 -6.10
N LEU A 73 -5.29 5.28 -6.37
CA LEU A 73 -5.60 3.96 -5.82
C LEU A 73 -5.50 3.92 -4.30
N ARG A 74 -4.47 4.54 -3.71
CA ARG A 74 -4.37 4.69 -2.23
C ARG A 74 -5.51 5.51 -1.66
N THR A 75 -5.97 6.53 -2.38
CA THR A 75 -7.11 7.35 -1.96
C THR A 75 -8.41 6.55 -2.01
N LEU A 76 -8.61 5.77 -3.08
CA LEU A 76 -9.76 4.86 -3.22
C LEU A 76 -9.74 3.81 -2.11
N GLU A 77 -8.60 3.18 -1.85
CA GLU A 77 -8.42 2.22 -0.76
C GLU A 77 -8.79 2.82 0.60
N ALA A 78 -8.25 4.00 0.92
CA ALA A 78 -8.59 4.72 2.15
C ALA A 78 -10.09 4.99 2.28
N ALA A 79 -10.75 5.39 1.18
CA ALA A 79 -12.18 5.65 1.16
C ALA A 79 -13.02 4.38 1.39
N VAL A 80 -12.63 3.26 0.77
CA VAL A 80 -13.31 1.97 0.97
C VAL A 80 -13.11 1.47 2.41
N ILE A 81 -11.90 1.57 2.97
CA ILE A 81 -11.64 1.24 4.38
C ILE A 81 -12.52 2.10 5.28
N ALA A 82 -12.51 3.42 5.10
CA ALA A 82 -13.33 4.34 5.89
C ALA A 82 -14.83 3.98 5.83
N ALA A 83 -15.36 3.68 4.64
CA ALA A 83 -16.74 3.22 4.47
C ALA A 83 -17.00 1.87 5.17
N GLY A 84 -16.05 0.92 5.07
CA GLY A 84 -16.10 -0.38 5.72
C GLY A 84 -16.04 -0.34 7.25
N THR A 85 -15.50 0.74 7.84
CA THR A 85 -15.48 0.93 9.30
C THR A 85 -16.86 1.31 9.87
N LEU A 86 -17.71 1.97 9.08
CA LEU A 86 -19.02 2.48 9.51
C LEU A 86 -19.96 1.39 10.06
N PRO A 87 -20.13 0.22 9.41
CA PRO A 87 -20.94 -0.85 9.99
C PRO A 87 -20.40 -1.36 11.33
N MET A 88 -19.07 -1.44 11.48
CA MET A 88 -18.44 -1.86 12.73
C MET A 88 -18.61 -0.82 13.85
N LEU A 89 -18.57 0.47 13.51
CA LEU A 89 -18.88 1.56 14.45
C LEU A 89 -20.35 1.51 14.89
N ALA A 90 -21.27 1.25 13.96
CA ALA A 90 -22.67 1.06 14.29
C ALA A 90 -22.87 -0.11 15.27
N LEU A 91 -22.20 -1.25 15.05
CA LEU A 91 -22.22 -2.37 16.00
C LEU A 91 -21.71 -1.98 17.38
N ALA A 92 -20.59 -1.25 17.43
CA ALA A 92 -19.99 -0.79 18.68
C ALA A 92 -20.86 0.20 19.46
N TRP A 93 -21.78 0.91 18.81
CA TRP A 93 -22.74 1.82 19.47
C TRP A 93 -24.00 1.13 19.94
N ARG A 94 -24.44 0.07 19.26
CA ARG A 94 -25.67 -0.63 19.64
C ARG A 94 -25.46 -1.64 20.79
N ASP A 95 -24.21 -1.94 21.16
CA ASP A 95 -23.83 -3.12 21.95
C ASP A 95 -24.58 -4.39 21.47
N ALA A 96 -24.86 -4.43 20.16
CA ALA A 96 -25.59 -5.50 19.52
C ALA A 96 -24.60 -6.65 19.33
N GLY A 97 -24.43 -7.46 20.38
CA GLY A 97 -23.46 -8.56 20.40
C GLY A 97 -23.65 -9.52 19.23
N THR A 98 -24.70 -10.36 19.27
CA THR A 98 -24.94 -11.42 18.29
C THR A 98 -26.36 -11.35 17.73
N GLY A 99 -26.53 -11.57 16.42
CA GLY A 99 -27.84 -11.65 15.78
C GLY A 99 -27.79 -11.34 14.27
N PRO A 100 -28.92 -11.48 13.54
CA PRO A 100 -28.94 -11.32 12.09
C PRO A 100 -28.45 -9.95 11.59
N MET A 101 -28.77 -8.87 12.31
CA MET A 101 -28.27 -7.52 12.00
C MET A 101 -26.75 -7.42 12.22
N ALA A 102 -26.24 -8.07 13.27
CA ALA A 102 -24.81 -8.07 13.56
C ALA A 102 -24.01 -8.82 12.49
N ALA A 103 -24.54 -9.96 12.04
CA ALA A 103 -23.98 -10.71 10.91
C ALA A 103 -23.97 -9.85 9.63
N ALA A 104 -25.09 -9.24 9.26
CA ALA A 104 -25.17 -8.42 8.04
C ALA A 104 -24.19 -7.23 8.05
N LEU A 105 -24.00 -6.57 9.19
CA LEU A 105 -23.03 -5.46 9.32
C LEU A 105 -21.59 -5.97 9.25
N THR A 106 -21.30 -7.14 9.82
CA THR A 106 -20.00 -7.79 9.73
C THR A 106 -19.70 -8.24 8.29
N ASP A 107 -20.70 -8.75 7.57
CA ASP A 107 -20.58 -9.13 6.16
C ASP A 107 -20.31 -7.90 5.27
N LEU A 108 -20.97 -6.76 5.56
CA LEU A 108 -20.72 -5.51 4.85
C LEU A 108 -19.28 -5.00 5.06
N HIS A 109 -18.79 -5.06 6.30
CA HIS A 109 -17.40 -4.76 6.63
C HIS A 109 -16.43 -5.69 5.86
N THR A 110 -16.73 -6.99 5.88
CA THR A 110 -15.95 -8.03 5.21
C THR A 110 -15.90 -7.82 3.69
N ALA A 111 -17.00 -7.41 3.07
CA ALA A 111 -17.05 -7.04 1.66
C ALA A 111 -16.18 -5.81 1.35
N ALA A 112 -16.22 -4.79 2.20
CA ALA A 112 -15.37 -3.61 2.06
C ALA A 112 -13.88 -3.98 2.20
N PHE A 113 -13.53 -4.87 3.13
CA PHE A 113 -12.17 -5.39 3.30
C PHE A 113 -11.66 -6.07 2.01
N LEU A 114 -12.46 -6.96 1.41
CA LEU A 114 -12.09 -7.61 0.14
C LEU A 114 -11.87 -6.59 -0.98
N VAL A 115 -12.71 -5.56 -1.08
CA VAL A 115 -12.59 -4.54 -2.13
C VAL A 115 -11.36 -3.65 -1.89
N GLY A 116 -11.22 -3.06 -0.71
CA GLY A 116 -10.15 -2.11 -0.39
C GLY A 116 -8.81 -2.81 -0.17
N GLN A 117 -8.70 -3.51 0.96
CA GLN A 117 -7.49 -4.20 1.43
C GLN A 117 -7.22 -5.53 0.69
N GLY A 118 -8.11 -5.95 -0.20
CA GLY A 118 -7.88 -7.07 -1.11
C GLY A 118 -7.58 -6.63 -2.54
N LEU A 119 -8.60 -6.19 -3.28
CA LEU A 119 -8.49 -5.94 -4.72
C LEU A 119 -7.75 -4.64 -5.05
N VAL A 120 -8.09 -3.52 -4.40
CA VAL A 120 -7.49 -2.22 -4.71
C VAL A 120 -6.01 -2.20 -4.32
N ILE A 121 -5.65 -2.70 -3.14
CA ILE A 121 -4.23 -2.78 -2.72
C ILE A 121 -3.41 -3.63 -3.69
N ALA A 122 -3.96 -4.73 -4.21
CA ALA A 122 -3.25 -5.60 -5.15
C ALA A 122 -2.80 -4.84 -6.41
N VAL A 123 -3.73 -4.10 -7.01
CA VAL A 123 -3.47 -3.26 -8.19
C VAL A 123 -2.46 -2.16 -7.82
N ASN A 124 -2.62 -1.56 -6.65
CA ASN A 124 -1.74 -0.52 -6.15
C ASN A 124 -0.29 -1.01 -6.02
N THR A 125 -0.07 -2.21 -5.48
CA THR A 125 1.24 -2.86 -5.36
C THR A 125 1.86 -3.13 -6.73
N VAL A 126 1.07 -3.58 -7.72
CA VAL A 126 1.57 -3.79 -9.09
C VAL A 126 2.04 -2.47 -9.71
N VAL A 127 1.22 -1.42 -9.62
CA VAL A 127 1.56 -0.09 -10.18
C VAL A 127 2.82 0.46 -9.54
N LEU A 128 2.93 0.38 -8.21
CA LEU A 128 4.11 0.84 -7.49
C LEU A 128 5.34 0.01 -7.84
N GLY A 129 5.23 -1.32 -7.80
CA GLY A 129 6.32 -2.24 -8.14
C GLY A 129 6.87 -1.96 -9.53
N TRP A 130 5.99 -1.75 -10.52
CA TRP A 130 6.38 -1.40 -11.87
C TRP A 130 7.08 -0.05 -11.92
N LEU A 131 6.53 0.98 -11.30
CA LEU A 131 7.16 2.30 -11.23
C LEU A 131 8.58 2.22 -10.63
N LEU A 132 8.76 1.42 -9.58
CA LEU A 132 10.05 1.22 -8.93
C LEU A 132 11.06 0.46 -9.82
N LEU A 133 10.60 -0.51 -10.63
CA LEU A 133 11.43 -1.22 -11.60
C LEU A 133 11.99 -0.27 -12.66
N ASP A 134 11.13 0.59 -13.21
CA ASP A 134 11.49 1.53 -14.27
C ASP A 134 12.38 2.66 -13.73
N ALA A 135 12.03 3.20 -12.56
CA ALA A 135 12.75 4.29 -11.91
C ALA A 135 14.19 3.92 -11.52
N ARG A 136 14.47 2.63 -11.28
CA ARG A 136 15.79 2.11 -10.84
C ARG A 136 16.35 2.79 -9.57
N VAL A 137 15.48 3.40 -8.77
CA VAL A 137 15.82 4.09 -7.51
C VAL A 137 15.92 3.16 -6.29
N VAL A 138 15.64 1.87 -6.48
CA VAL A 138 15.66 0.81 -5.45
C VAL A 138 16.29 -0.48 -6.00
N PRO A 139 16.61 -1.49 -5.16
CA PRO A 139 17.00 -2.81 -5.66
C PRO A 139 15.94 -3.39 -6.60
N ARG A 140 16.34 -3.92 -7.77
CA ARG A 140 15.42 -4.52 -8.74
C ARG A 140 14.55 -5.63 -8.14
N ALA A 141 15.12 -6.42 -7.24
CA ALA A 141 14.41 -7.46 -6.51
C ALA A 141 13.16 -6.94 -5.78
N LEU A 142 13.23 -5.73 -5.20
CA LEU A 142 12.07 -5.12 -4.54
C LEU A 142 10.96 -4.81 -5.54
N GLY A 143 11.29 -4.22 -6.68
CA GLY A 143 10.30 -3.94 -7.72
C GLY A 143 9.66 -5.21 -8.30
N MET A 144 10.45 -6.26 -8.54
CA MET A 144 9.94 -7.55 -9.01
C MET A 144 9.03 -8.22 -7.99
N LEU A 145 9.40 -8.15 -6.70
CA LEU A 145 8.57 -8.65 -5.61
C LEU A 145 7.23 -7.90 -5.53
N GLY A 146 7.23 -6.57 -5.72
CA GLY A 146 6.00 -5.78 -5.77
C GLY A 146 5.08 -6.17 -6.94
N VAL A 147 5.61 -6.30 -8.15
CA VAL A 147 4.80 -6.72 -9.31
C VAL A 147 4.29 -8.15 -9.15
N GLY A 148 5.19 -9.10 -8.86
CA GLY A 148 4.83 -10.51 -8.72
C GLY A 148 3.87 -10.76 -7.55
N GLY A 149 4.14 -10.14 -6.40
CA GLY A 149 3.27 -10.22 -5.23
C GLY A 149 1.91 -9.59 -5.49
N GLY A 150 1.87 -8.39 -6.08
CA GLY A 150 0.61 -7.72 -6.40
C GLY A 150 -0.26 -8.54 -7.36
N VAL A 151 0.33 -9.16 -8.38
CA VAL A 151 -0.40 -10.06 -9.29
C VAL A 151 -0.90 -11.30 -8.55
N LEU A 152 -0.08 -11.93 -7.72
CA LEU A 152 -0.47 -13.12 -6.98
C LEU A 152 -1.63 -12.85 -6.03
N VAL A 153 -1.57 -11.75 -5.26
CA VAL A 153 -2.64 -11.39 -4.33
C VAL A 153 -3.90 -10.96 -5.08
N LEU A 154 -3.77 -10.31 -6.24
CA LEU A 154 -4.92 -9.97 -7.09
C LEU A 154 -5.67 -11.24 -7.52
N VAL A 155 -4.93 -12.25 -8.01
CA VAL A 155 -5.51 -13.55 -8.40
C VAL A 155 -6.18 -14.23 -7.19
N GLY A 156 -5.53 -14.23 -6.02
CA GLY A 156 -6.10 -14.79 -4.80
C GLY A 156 -7.39 -14.08 -4.34
N ASN A 157 -7.43 -12.75 -4.43
CA ASN A 157 -8.62 -11.97 -4.08
C ASN A 157 -9.74 -12.11 -5.12
N LEU A 158 -9.42 -12.25 -6.41
CA LEU A 158 -10.40 -12.59 -7.44
C LEU A 158 -10.97 -13.99 -7.24
N ALA A 159 -10.14 -14.97 -6.87
CA ALA A 159 -10.60 -16.31 -6.54
C ALA A 159 -11.56 -16.30 -5.34
N GLN A 160 -11.32 -15.47 -4.32
CA GLN A 160 -12.26 -15.26 -3.21
C GLN A 160 -13.56 -14.58 -3.66
N LEU A 161 -13.47 -13.56 -4.52
CA LEU A 161 -14.63 -12.85 -5.05
C LEU A 161 -15.59 -13.78 -5.82
N PHE A 162 -15.05 -14.76 -6.55
CA PHE A 162 -15.82 -15.74 -7.31
C PHE A 162 -16.10 -17.04 -6.53
N ASP A 163 -15.86 -17.06 -5.21
CA ASP A 163 -16.10 -18.20 -4.32
C ASP A 163 -15.34 -19.49 -4.73
N VAL A 164 -14.22 -19.33 -5.43
CA VAL A 164 -13.32 -20.45 -5.82
C VAL A 164 -12.48 -20.89 -4.63
N ILE A 165 -12.13 -19.97 -3.73
CA ILE A 165 -11.45 -20.23 -2.46
C ILE A 165 -12.14 -19.47 -1.33
N PRO A 166 -12.11 -19.97 -0.08
CA PRO A 166 -12.77 -19.31 1.05
C PRO A 166 -12.12 -17.97 1.38
N LEU A 167 -12.97 -17.02 1.80
CA LEU A 167 -12.53 -15.70 2.22
C LEU A 167 -11.66 -15.79 3.49
N GLY A 168 -10.50 -15.13 3.48
CA GLY A 168 -9.56 -15.15 4.62
C GLY A 168 -8.95 -16.54 4.90
N GLY A 169 -9.09 -17.50 3.98
CA GLY A 169 -8.54 -18.85 4.14
C GLY A 169 -7.02 -18.91 4.02
N THR A 170 -6.45 -20.08 4.33
CA THR A 170 -4.99 -20.31 4.29
C THR A 170 -4.37 -19.98 2.93
N VAL A 171 -5.04 -20.35 1.84
CA VAL A 171 -4.56 -20.06 0.48
C VAL A 171 -4.51 -18.56 0.21
N ALA A 172 -5.55 -17.81 0.61
CA ALA A 172 -5.57 -16.36 0.49
C ALA A 172 -4.43 -15.71 1.30
N GLY A 173 -4.20 -16.19 2.52
CA GLY A 173 -3.07 -15.77 3.35
C GLY A 173 -1.71 -16.00 2.68
N LEU A 174 -1.50 -17.17 2.06
CA LEU A 174 -0.28 -17.48 1.33
C LEU A 174 -0.08 -16.57 0.11
N CYS A 175 -1.15 -16.26 -0.63
CA CYS A 175 -1.10 -15.31 -1.75
C CYS A 175 -0.69 -13.89 -1.30
N ALA A 176 -1.00 -13.49 -0.07
CA ALA A 176 -0.67 -12.17 0.47
C ALA A 176 0.78 -12.05 0.97
N VAL A 177 1.47 -13.16 1.27
CA VAL A 177 2.84 -13.14 1.83
C VAL A 177 3.83 -12.32 0.99
N PRO A 178 3.90 -12.45 -0.35
CA PRO A 178 4.87 -11.69 -1.14
C PRO A 178 4.59 -10.18 -1.14
N VAL A 179 3.32 -9.77 -1.12
CA VAL A 179 2.94 -8.36 -0.98
C VAL A 179 3.37 -7.84 0.38
N PHE A 180 3.03 -8.55 1.46
CA PHE A 180 3.44 -8.17 2.81
C PHE A 180 4.97 -8.02 2.92
N ALA A 181 5.73 -8.96 2.34
CA ALA A 181 7.19 -8.87 2.30
C ALA A 181 7.70 -7.67 1.49
N PHE A 182 7.11 -7.39 0.32
CA PHE A 182 7.42 -6.20 -0.47
C PHE A 182 7.19 -4.92 0.33
N GLU A 183 6.05 -4.83 0.98
CA GLU A 183 5.59 -3.65 1.68
C GLU A 183 6.45 -3.31 2.90
N ILE A 184 6.79 -4.32 3.72
CA ILE A 184 7.71 -4.16 4.85
C ILE A 184 9.10 -3.78 4.36
N TRP A 185 9.61 -4.43 3.30
CA TRP A 185 10.92 -4.08 2.76
C TRP A 185 10.94 -2.65 2.21
N TRP A 186 9.90 -2.24 1.49
CA TRP A 186 9.74 -0.88 0.98
C TRP A 186 9.73 0.17 2.09
N ALA A 187 8.93 -0.04 3.14
CA ALA A 187 8.85 0.86 4.28
C ALA A 187 10.20 1.01 4.99
N VAL A 188 10.88 -0.09 5.27
CA VAL A 188 12.21 -0.09 5.92
C VAL A 188 13.26 0.57 5.04
N LEU A 189 13.21 0.35 3.71
CA LEU A 189 14.13 0.99 2.78
C LEU A 189 13.95 2.52 2.79
N LEU A 190 12.71 3.01 2.77
CA LEU A 190 12.40 4.44 2.84
C LEU A 190 12.85 5.07 4.17
N LEU A 191 12.66 4.38 5.30
CA LEU A 191 13.07 4.84 6.62
C LEU A 191 14.60 4.95 6.76
N THR A 192 15.32 3.93 6.29
CA THR A 192 16.76 3.80 6.53
C THR A 192 17.61 4.49 5.46
N ARG A 193 17.27 4.29 4.19
CA ARG A 193 18.09 4.69 3.04
C ARG A 193 17.44 5.78 2.20
N GLY A 194 16.11 5.77 2.09
CA GLY A 194 15.40 6.60 1.12
C GLY A 194 15.63 6.14 -0.32
N LEU A 195 15.30 6.99 -1.29
CA LEU A 195 15.51 6.70 -2.72
C LEU A 195 16.98 6.92 -3.11
N ARG A 196 17.50 6.08 -4.01
CA ARG A 196 18.82 6.32 -4.62
C ARG A 196 18.75 7.56 -5.50
N ALA A 197 19.84 8.34 -5.53
CA ALA A 197 19.95 9.45 -6.47
C ALA A 197 19.90 8.90 -7.91
N PRO A 198 19.27 9.62 -8.86
CA PRO A 198 19.42 9.33 -10.27
C PRO A 198 20.91 9.31 -10.61
N ALA A 199 21.36 8.32 -11.39
CA ALA A 199 22.71 8.38 -11.95
C ALA A 199 22.81 9.69 -12.75
N ALA A 200 23.87 10.47 -12.51
CA ALA A 200 24.13 11.66 -13.32
C ALA A 200 24.21 11.22 -14.79
N PRO A 201 23.64 11.99 -15.74
CA PRO A 201 23.87 11.71 -17.14
C PRO A 201 25.38 11.66 -17.40
N ASP A 202 25.85 10.65 -18.14
CA ASP A 202 27.22 10.60 -18.63
C ASP A 202 27.45 11.89 -19.43
N VAL A 203 28.09 12.87 -18.82
CA VAL A 203 28.60 14.04 -19.53
C VAL A 203 29.73 13.50 -20.39
N PRO A 204 29.62 13.52 -21.73
CA PRO A 204 30.72 13.12 -22.60
C PRO A 204 31.94 13.95 -22.19
N ALA A 205 33.05 13.29 -21.89
CA ALA A 205 34.29 13.96 -21.56
C ALA A 205 34.60 14.99 -22.67
N ASP A 206 34.80 16.22 -22.21
CA ASP A 206 35.25 17.40 -22.93
C ASP A 206 35.92 17.09 -24.28
N VAL A 207 35.31 17.55 -25.38
CA VAL A 207 35.96 17.55 -26.69
C VAL A 207 37.08 18.60 -26.60
N PRO A 208 38.37 18.23 -26.69
CA PRO A 208 39.43 19.20 -26.55
C PRO A 208 39.32 20.24 -27.67
N ASP A 209 39.30 21.53 -27.29
CA ASP A 209 39.40 22.68 -28.18
C ASP A 209 40.56 22.49 -29.16
N ARG A 210 40.24 22.09 -30.39
CA ARG A 210 41.15 22.12 -31.53
C ARG A 210 40.67 23.13 -32.55
N VAL A 211 40.70 24.41 -32.18
CA VAL A 211 40.82 25.50 -33.16
C VAL A 211 41.69 26.62 -32.60
N ALA A 212 42.99 26.33 -32.49
CA ALA A 212 44.03 27.35 -32.45
C ALA A 212 45.22 26.86 -33.29
N ALA A 213 45.06 26.90 -34.63
CA ALA A 213 46.14 27.06 -35.61
C ALA A 213 45.60 26.89 -37.03
N ARG A 214 45.25 28.00 -37.68
CA ARG A 214 45.78 28.47 -38.97
C ARG A 214 44.91 29.58 -39.56
#